data_AF-A0AAD6RA67-F1
#
_entry.id   AF-A0AAD6RA67-F1
#
_cell.length_a   1.000
_cell.length_b   1.000
_cell.length_c   1.000
_cell.angle_alpha   90.00
_cell.angle_beta   90.00
_cell.angle_gamma   90.00
#
_symmetry.space_group_name_H-M   'P 1'
#
loop_
_entity.id
_entity.type
_entity.pdbx_description
1 polymer ?
#
loop_
_entity_poly.entity_id
_entity_poly.type
_entity_poly.pdbx_seq_one_letter_code
_entity_poly.pdbx_strand_id
1 'polypeptide(L)'
;MRADDEQFSCIQLFQKDLTPSDVGKLNRLVIPKKFAVKYFPYIFKDVEAGVDDTELIFYDRFMKSWKFRYCYWRSSQSFVFTKGWNRFVKEKKLKEKDSIIFYTCACPNKVQEQHGQGQYFSMIDVVYCNGQSGKVDGFNQTEDVQRELAVVLRQNMRKKLQKDGKELKEEKEILKNKAKQKGFRLFGVQINEVELQLQPCSQTGTE
;
A
#
# COMPACT_ATOMS: atom_id res chain seq x y z
N MET A 1 -27.98 -4.24 21.13
CA MET A 1 -27.89 -4.00 19.67
C MET A 1 -26.41 -3.92 19.30
N ARG A 2 -26.05 -4.34 18.08
CA ARG A 2 -24.75 -4.89 17.69
C ARG A 2 -23.61 -3.86 17.69
N ALA A 3 -22.40 -4.35 17.95
CA ALA A 3 -21.15 -3.59 17.91
C ALA A 3 -20.93 -2.97 16.53
N ASP A 4 -20.59 -1.67 16.55
CA ASP A 4 -20.26 -0.76 15.47
C ASP A 4 -19.90 -1.40 14.12
N ASP A 5 -20.65 -0.98 13.10
CA ASP A 5 -20.32 -1.13 11.69
C ASP A 5 -19.02 -0.38 11.40
N GLU A 6 -17.88 -1.02 11.68
CA GLU A 6 -16.56 -0.61 11.21
C GLU A 6 -16.53 -0.71 9.67
N GLN A 7 -17.06 0.34 9.03
CA GLN A 7 -17.19 0.45 7.59
C GLN A 7 -16.05 1.30 7.03
N PHE A 8 -15.36 0.76 6.03
CA PHE A 8 -14.48 1.55 5.19
C PHE A 8 -15.32 2.60 4.46
N SER A 9 -14.86 3.84 4.47
CA SER A 9 -15.42 4.89 3.62
C SER A 9 -14.36 5.31 2.61
N CYS A 10 -14.71 5.36 1.34
CA CYS A 10 -13.83 5.80 0.28
C CYS A 10 -14.48 6.96 -0.45
N ILE A 11 -13.74 8.06 -0.57
CA ILE A 11 -14.15 9.26 -1.29
C ILE A 11 -13.35 9.32 -2.58
N GLN A 12 -14.07 9.40 -3.71
CA GLN A 12 -13.45 9.60 -5.01
C GLN A 12 -12.85 11.01 -5.09
N LEU A 13 -11.56 11.09 -5.40
CA LEU A 13 -10.84 12.35 -5.56
C LEU A 13 -11.05 12.88 -6.99
N PHE A 14 -10.68 12.06 -7.97
CA PHE A 14 -10.85 12.38 -9.39
C PHE A 14 -10.71 11.14 -10.28
N GLN A 15 -11.23 11.24 -11.50
CA GLN A 15 -11.01 10.30 -12.59
C GLN A 15 -10.18 10.97 -13.68
N LYS A 16 -9.32 10.19 -14.34
CA LYS A 16 -8.57 10.60 -15.53
C LYS A 16 -8.65 9.50 -16.59
N ASP A 17 -9.08 9.88 -17.78
CA ASP A 17 -8.98 9.02 -18.96
C ASP A 17 -7.55 9.04 -19.50
N LEU A 18 -7.03 7.87 -19.84
CA LEU A 18 -5.65 7.70 -20.27
C LEU A 18 -5.49 8.15 -21.72
N THR A 19 -4.54 9.05 -21.93
CA THR A 19 -4.13 9.46 -23.26
C THR A 19 -3.10 8.50 -23.84
N PRO A 20 -2.84 8.51 -25.17
CA PRO A 20 -1.77 7.70 -25.75
C PRO A 20 -0.40 7.97 -25.10
N SER A 21 -0.14 9.20 -24.66
CA SER A 21 1.11 9.56 -23.97
C SER A 21 1.25 8.95 -22.58
N ASP A 22 0.12 8.67 -21.91
CA ASP A 22 0.11 8.11 -20.55
C ASP A 22 0.47 6.61 -20.54
N VAL A 23 0.04 5.86 -21.56
CA VAL A 23 0.32 4.43 -21.72
C VAL A 23 1.41 4.10 -22.74
N GLY A 24 1.95 5.14 -23.39
CA GLY A 24 2.95 5.02 -24.44
C GLY A 24 4.39 4.87 -23.94
N LYS A 25 5.35 5.12 -24.83
CA LYS A 25 6.79 4.95 -24.58
C LYS A 25 7.37 5.90 -23.52
N LEU A 26 6.64 6.96 -23.18
CA LEU A 26 7.10 8.02 -22.28
C LEU A 26 7.04 7.62 -20.80
N ASN A 27 6.42 6.48 -20.48
CA ASN A 27 6.42 5.88 -19.14
C ASN A 27 5.97 6.84 -18.03
N ARG A 28 5.06 7.76 -18.35
CA ARG A 28 4.67 8.84 -17.46
C ARG A 28 3.17 9.07 -17.49
N LEU A 29 2.57 9.37 -16.34
CA LEU A 29 1.17 9.80 -16.24
C LEU A 29 1.15 11.29 -15.93
N VAL A 30 0.52 12.09 -16.79
CA VAL A 30 0.34 13.53 -16.50
C VAL A 30 -0.91 13.74 -15.65
N ILE A 31 -0.75 14.30 -14.46
CA ILE A 31 -1.86 14.63 -13.55
C ILE A 31 -2.39 16.03 -13.88
N PRO A 32 -3.71 16.19 -14.15
CA PRO A 32 -4.28 17.51 -14.38
C PRO A 32 -4.02 18.44 -13.19
N LYS A 33 -3.51 19.64 -13.47
CA LYS A 33 -3.08 20.63 -12.46
C LYS A 33 -4.13 20.86 -11.36
N LYS A 34 -5.41 20.97 -11.75
CA LYS A 34 -6.54 21.18 -10.81
C LYS A 34 -6.66 20.08 -9.74
N PHE A 35 -6.30 18.84 -10.08
CA PHE A 35 -6.38 17.70 -9.16
C PHE A 35 -5.09 17.52 -8.37
N ALA A 36 -3.94 17.71 -9.02
CA ALA A 36 -2.63 17.69 -8.39
C ALA A 36 -2.56 18.67 -7.20
N VAL A 37 -2.95 19.92 -7.41
CA VAL A 37 -2.92 20.98 -6.38
C VAL A 37 -3.95 20.72 -5.27
N LYS A 38 -5.09 20.11 -5.61
CA LYS A 38 -6.18 19.91 -4.65
C LYS A 38 -5.97 18.70 -3.74
N TYR A 39 -5.40 17.62 -4.26
CA TYR A 39 -5.45 16.32 -3.59
C TYR A 39 -4.10 15.69 -3.27
N PHE A 40 -3.01 16.15 -3.88
CA PHE A 40 -1.68 15.58 -3.64
C PHE A 40 -0.79 16.56 -2.86
N PRO A 41 0.27 16.04 -2.19
CA PRO A 41 1.20 16.88 -1.46
C PRO A 41 1.73 18.01 -2.34
N TYR A 42 1.79 19.21 -1.74
CA TYR A 42 2.35 20.36 -2.42
C TYR A 42 3.86 20.17 -2.59
N ILE A 43 4.30 20.24 -3.84
CA ILE A 43 5.72 20.23 -4.21
C ILE A 43 6.19 21.69 -4.23
N PHE A 44 7.22 22.03 -3.44
CA PHE A 44 7.72 23.39 -3.32
C PHE A 44 8.45 23.82 -4.60
N LYS A 45 8.34 25.10 -4.95
CA LYS A 45 8.99 25.67 -6.14
C LYS A 45 10.45 26.04 -5.92
N ASP A 46 10.89 26.18 -4.66
CA ASP A 46 12.09 26.95 -4.30
C ASP A 46 13.32 26.12 -3.93
N VAL A 47 13.29 24.80 -4.05
CA VAL A 47 14.51 24.00 -3.90
C VAL A 47 15.29 24.07 -5.22
N GLU A 48 16.36 24.88 -5.21
CA GLU A 48 17.31 25.09 -6.33
C GLU A 48 18.10 23.83 -6.70
N ALA A 49 17.93 22.73 -5.95
CA ALA A 49 18.62 21.46 -6.16
C ALA A 49 17.62 20.34 -6.51
N GLY A 50 17.47 20.08 -7.81
CA GLY A 50 16.83 18.85 -8.28
C GLY A 50 15.31 18.84 -8.18
N VAL A 51 14.71 17.83 -8.78
CA VAL A 51 13.26 17.66 -8.84
C VAL A 51 12.75 17.35 -7.43
N ASP A 52 11.77 18.10 -6.94
CA ASP A 52 11.01 17.73 -5.73
C ASP A 52 10.26 16.42 -6.06
N ASP A 53 10.96 15.31 -5.82
CA ASP A 53 10.50 13.96 -6.05
C ASP A 53 9.92 13.44 -4.73
N THR A 54 8.59 13.33 -4.64
CA THR A 54 7.92 12.64 -3.53
C THR A 54 7.41 11.29 -4.00
N GLU A 55 7.42 10.28 -3.14
CA GLU A 55 6.80 8.99 -3.44
C GLU A 55 5.38 8.93 -2.88
N LEU A 56 4.40 8.72 -3.75
CA LEU A 56 3.02 8.47 -3.35
C LEU A 56 2.72 6.96 -3.42
N ILE A 57 2.04 6.45 -2.40
CA ILE A 57 1.66 5.04 -2.29
C ILE A 57 0.15 4.93 -2.44
N PHE A 58 -0.29 4.13 -3.40
CA PHE A 58 -1.69 3.81 -3.62
C PHE A 58 -1.93 2.32 -3.45
N TYR A 59 -3.11 1.95 -2.95
CA TYR A 59 -3.55 0.57 -2.90
C TYR A 59 -4.59 0.32 -3.99
N ASP A 60 -4.51 -0.83 -4.66
CA ASP A 60 -5.60 -1.27 -5.52
C ASP A 60 -6.68 -2.04 -4.74
N ARG A 61 -7.76 -2.43 -5.42
CA ARG A 61 -8.86 -3.21 -4.82
C ARG A 61 -8.43 -4.51 -4.14
N PHE A 62 -7.25 -5.04 -4.46
CA PHE A 62 -6.68 -6.25 -3.86
C PHE A 62 -5.69 -5.95 -2.72
N MET A 63 -5.62 -4.69 -2.27
CA MET A 63 -4.67 -4.21 -1.25
C MET A 63 -3.20 -4.42 -1.63
N LYS A 64 -2.92 -4.51 -2.93
CA LYS A 64 -1.55 -4.43 -3.45
C LYS A 64 -1.13 -2.97 -3.50
N SER A 65 0.05 -2.68 -2.97
CA SER A 65 0.61 -1.33 -2.98
C SER A 65 1.32 -1.01 -4.30
N TRP A 66 1.15 0.22 -4.73
CA TRP A 66 1.69 0.81 -5.94
C TRP A 66 2.38 2.11 -5.57
N LYS A 67 3.70 2.14 -5.69
CA LYS A 67 4.52 3.32 -5.40
C LYS A 67 4.80 4.07 -6.68
N PHE A 68 4.46 5.35 -6.71
CA PHE A 68 4.72 6.23 -7.84
C PHE A 68 5.59 7.40 -7.40
N ARG A 69 6.65 7.65 -8.15
CA ARG A 69 7.38 8.90 -8.02
C ARG A 69 6.55 10.03 -8.62
N TYR A 70 6.23 11.03 -7.81
CA TYR A 70 5.47 12.22 -8.14
C TYR A 70 6.38 13.43 -8.22
N CYS A 71 6.33 14.12 -9.36
CA CYS A 71 7.23 15.22 -9.68
C CYS A 71 6.45 16.41 -10.23
N TYR A 72 6.97 17.61 -10.00
CA TYR A 72 6.59 18.79 -10.77
C TYR A 72 7.67 19.12 -11.82
N TRP A 73 7.31 19.05 -13.10
CA TRP A 73 8.19 19.38 -14.20
C TRP A 73 8.07 20.87 -14.54
N ARG A 74 9.11 21.63 -14.20
CA ARG A 74 9.13 23.10 -14.32
C ARG A 74 8.96 23.59 -15.76
N SER A 75 9.67 22.99 -16.72
CA SER A 75 9.67 23.43 -18.13
C SER A 75 8.29 23.34 -18.79
N SER A 76 7.52 22.29 -18.48
CA SER A 76 6.16 22.08 -18.99
C SER A 76 5.06 22.45 -17.99
N GLN A 77 5.43 22.98 -16.82
CA GLN A 77 4.52 23.32 -15.72
C GLN A 77 3.51 22.21 -15.38
N SER A 78 3.97 20.96 -15.41
CA SER A 78 3.11 19.77 -15.33
C SER A 78 3.43 18.91 -14.13
N PHE A 79 2.41 18.31 -13.52
CA PHE A 79 2.56 17.30 -12.48
C PHE A 79 2.55 15.91 -13.09
N VAL A 80 3.48 15.05 -12.69
CA VAL A 80 3.73 13.80 -13.41
C VAL A 80 4.04 12.65 -12.44
N PHE A 81 3.43 11.48 -12.66
CA PHE A 81 3.97 10.22 -12.13
C PHE A 81 4.96 9.61 -13.11
N THR A 82 6.13 9.22 -12.62
CA THR A 82 7.21 8.66 -13.42
C THR A 82 7.52 7.22 -13.01
N LYS A 83 8.52 7.00 -12.15
CA LYS A 83 8.92 5.67 -11.67
C LYS A 83 7.71 4.95 -11.05
N GLY A 84 7.56 3.67 -11.37
CA GLY A 84 6.45 2.82 -10.92
C GLY A 84 5.25 2.82 -11.86
N TRP A 85 5.00 3.90 -12.61
CA TRP A 85 3.85 4.02 -13.49
C TRP A 85 3.84 2.96 -14.61
N ASN A 86 4.97 2.80 -15.33
CA ASN A 86 5.06 1.78 -16.41
C ASN A 86 4.79 0.36 -15.91
N ARG A 87 5.20 0.03 -14.67
CA ARG A 87 4.92 -1.28 -14.07
C ARG A 87 3.42 -1.47 -13.87
N PHE A 88 2.73 -0.45 -13.38
CA PHE A 88 1.27 -0.48 -13.22
C PHE A 88 0.56 -0.67 -14.56
N VAL A 89 0.93 0.11 -15.59
CA VAL A 89 0.39 0.00 -16.95
C VAL A 89 0.53 -1.43 -17.49
N LYS A 90 1.73 -2.01 -17.40
CA LYS A 90 2.00 -3.37 -17.90
C LYS A 90 1.21 -4.43 -17.16
N GLU A 91 1.20 -4.36 -15.82
CA GLU A 91 0.56 -5.40 -15.01
C GLU A 91 -0.97 -5.35 -15.10
N LYS A 92 -1.54 -4.15 -15.16
CA LYS A 92 -2.98 -3.94 -15.37
C LYS A 92 -3.40 -3.98 -16.84
N LYS A 93 -2.45 -4.12 -17.78
CA LYS A 93 -2.68 -4.15 -19.23
C LYS A 93 -3.46 -2.93 -19.76
N LEU A 94 -3.15 -1.75 -19.22
CA LEU A 94 -3.85 -0.52 -19.55
C LEU A 94 -3.61 -0.09 -20.99
N LYS A 95 -4.64 0.50 -21.59
CA LYS A 95 -4.63 1.09 -22.92
C LYS A 95 -5.09 2.54 -22.87
N GLU A 96 -4.94 3.23 -23.99
CA GLU A 96 -5.58 4.54 -24.16
C GLU A 96 -7.10 4.40 -23.97
N LYS A 97 -7.73 5.49 -23.53
CA LYS A 97 -9.16 5.60 -23.18
C LYS A 97 -9.58 4.90 -21.90
N ASP A 98 -8.88 3.87 -21.42
CA ASP A 98 -9.11 3.34 -20.07
C ASP A 98 -9.03 4.48 -19.05
N SER A 99 -9.82 4.40 -17.98
CA SER A 99 -9.85 5.43 -16.96
C SER A 99 -9.22 4.95 -15.66
N ILE A 100 -8.61 5.89 -14.94
CA ILE A 100 -8.07 5.65 -13.61
C ILE A 100 -8.79 6.55 -12.64
N ILE A 101 -9.19 5.95 -11.52
CA ILE A 101 -9.88 6.65 -10.46
C ILE A 101 -9.00 6.62 -9.22
N PHE A 102 -8.79 7.80 -8.63
CA PHE A 102 -8.08 7.96 -7.37
C PHE A 102 -9.07 8.19 -6.24
N TYR A 103 -8.86 7.52 -5.11
CA TYR A 103 -9.68 7.66 -3.92
C TYR A 103 -8.81 7.95 -2.70
N THR A 104 -9.41 8.60 -1.70
CA THR A 104 -8.93 8.54 -0.31
C THR A 104 -9.89 7.65 0.46
N CYS A 105 -9.37 6.70 1.22
CA CYS A 105 -10.16 5.75 1.97
C CYS A 105 -9.81 5.84 3.45
N ALA A 106 -10.83 5.84 4.30
CA ALA A 106 -10.68 5.73 5.73
C ALA A 106 -10.87 4.27 6.18
N CYS A 107 -10.03 3.80 7.09
CA CYS A 107 -10.26 2.59 7.86
C CYS A 107 -10.62 2.94 9.32
N PRO A 108 -11.64 2.31 9.90
CA PRO A 108 -11.88 2.40 11.34
C PRO A 108 -10.69 1.78 12.09
N ASN A 109 -10.10 2.55 13.01
CA ASN A 109 -8.85 2.23 13.69
C ASN A 109 -8.97 1.00 14.61
N LYS A 110 -8.25 -0.10 14.32
CA LYS A 110 -7.50 -0.93 15.30
C LYS A 110 -6.37 -1.74 14.63
N VAL A 111 -5.40 -1.07 14.00
CA VAL A 111 -4.05 -1.64 13.86
C VAL A 111 -3.04 -0.49 14.07
N GLN A 112 -2.75 -0.19 15.34
CA GLN A 112 -1.54 0.54 15.67
C GLN A 112 -0.36 -0.41 15.42
N GLU A 113 0.26 -0.32 14.25
CA GLU A 113 1.60 -0.87 14.05
C GLU A 113 2.53 0.17 13.38
N GLN A 114 3.34 0.77 14.25
CA GLN A 114 4.72 1.24 14.07
C GLN A 114 5.06 2.38 13.09
N HIS A 115 4.13 2.91 12.29
CA HIS A 115 4.47 4.01 11.36
C HIS A 115 3.49 5.20 11.32
N GLY A 116 2.77 5.49 12.41
CA GLY A 116 2.20 6.82 12.70
C GLY A 116 1.22 7.46 11.70
N GLN A 117 0.84 6.78 10.62
CA GLN A 117 -0.03 7.33 9.57
C GLN A 117 -1.44 6.77 9.80
N GLY A 118 -2.25 7.56 10.53
CA GLY A 118 -3.57 7.17 10.99
C GLY A 118 -4.63 7.14 9.90
N GLN A 119 -5.71 6.42 10.20
CA GLN A 119 -7.08 6.44 9.66
C GLN A 119 -7.31 6.47 8.13
N TYR A 120 -6.43 7.02 7.28
CA TYR A 120 -6.65 7.24 5.85
C TYR A 120 -5.51 6.67 5.00
N PHE A 121 -5.85 6.14 3.82
CA PHE A 121 -4.91 5.68 2.81
C PHE A 121 -5.40 6.02 1.40
N SER A 122 -4.46 6.15 0.45
CA SER A 122 -4.80 6.46 -0.94
C SER A 122 -5.02 5.19 -1.75
N MET A 123 -5.97 5.24 -2.68
CA MET A 123 -6.31 4.14 -3.55
C MET A 123 -6.32 4.52 -5.03
N ILE A 124 -6.04 3.52 -5.86
CA ILE A 124 -6.07 3.62 -7.32
C ILE A 124 -6.90 2.46 -7.89
N ASP A 125 -7.89 2.77 -8.71
CA ASP A 125 -8.71 1.78 -9.41
C ASP A 125 -8.73 2.05 -10.91
N VAL A 126 -9.09 1.03 -11.68
CA VAL A 126 -9.08 1.04 -13.15
C VAL A 126 -10.45 0.70 -13.68
N VAL A 127 -10.95 1.54 -14.58
CA VAL A 127 -12.13 1.28 -15.40
C VAL A 127 -11.67 1.03 -16.82
N TYR A 128 -11.83 -0.20 -17.29
CA TYR A 128 -11.45 -0.57 -18.65
C TYR A 128 -12.52 -0.13 -19.64
N CYS A 129 -12.12 0.54 -20.71
CA CYS A 129 -13.00 0.80 -21.83
C CYS A 129 -13.22 -0.49 -22.62
N ASN A 130 -14.18 -1.31 -22.20
CA ASN A 130 -14.73 -2.33 -23.07
C ASN A 130 -15.40 -1.60 -24.24
N GLY A 131 -15.08 -1.95 -25.49
CA GLY A 131 -15.50 -1.26 -26.72
C GLY A 131 -17.01 -1.22 -27.02
N GLN A 132 -17.85 -1.22 -25.99
CA GLN A 132 -19.28 -0.98 -26.02
C GLN A 132 -19.60 0.11 -24.99
N SER A 133 -19.84 1.34 -25.44
CA SER A 133 -20.55 2.32 -24.63
C SER A 133 -21.68 2.94 -25.46
N GLY A 134 -22.78 2.20 -25.51
CA GLY A 134 -24.08 2.84 -25.38
C GLY A 134 -24.09 3.60 -24.06
N LYS A 135 -24.49 4.87 -24.11
CA LYS A 135 -24.78 5.69 -22.93
C LYS A 135 -25.75 4.92 -22.05
N VAL A 136 -25.37 4.59 -20.83
CA VAL A 136 -26.31 4.14 -19.79
C VAL A 136 -26.37 5.22 -18.73
N ASP A 137 -27.59 5.66 -18.47
CA ASP A 137 -27.94 6.84 -17.70
C ASP A 137 -27.40 6.82 -16.27
N GLY A 138 -26.99 8.02 -15.84
CA GLY A 138 -26.46 8.31 -14.53
C GLY A 138 -27.54 8.39 -13.45
N PHE A 139 -27.05 8.22 -12.22
CA PHE A 139 -27.48 8.83 -10.95
C PHE A 139 -27.65 7.89 -9.75
N ASN A 140 -27.64 6.56 -9.91
CA ASN A 140 -27.57 5.62 -8.76
C ASN A 140 -26.32 4.70 -8.74
N GLN A 141 -25.53 4.65 -9.83
CA GLN A 141 -24.39 3.73 -9.94
C GLN A 141 -23.24 4.06 -8.98
N THR A 142 -23.08 5.32 -8.56
CA THR A 142 -21.92 5.73 -7.77
C THR A 142 -21.96 5.23 -6.33
N GLU A 143 -23.13 5.19 -5.69
CA GLU A 143 -23.28 4.70 -4.31
C GLU A 143 -23.14 3.17 -4.23
N ASP A 144 -23.71 2.45 -5.21
CA ASP A 144 -23.59 0.99 -5.30
C ASP A 144 -22.14 0.56 -5.55
N VAL A 145 -21.42 1.25 -6.44
CA VAL A 145 -19.99 1.01 -6.69
C VAL A 145 -19.15 1.32 -5.44
N GLN A 146 -19.47 2.38 -4.69
CA GLN A 146 -18.79 2.70 -3.43
C GLN A 146 -19.06 1.64 -2.35
N ARG A 147 -20.29 1.13 -2.23
CA ARG A 147 -20.63 0.03 -1.32
C ARG A 147 -19.90 -1.25 -1.69
N GLU A 148 -19.88 -1.62 -2.98
CA GLU A 148 -19.14 -2.79 -3.45
C GLU A 148 -17.65 -2.66 -3.13
N LEU A 149 -17.05 -1.49 -3.43
CA LEU A 149 -15.65 -1.21 -3.14
C LEU A 149 -15.34 -1.37 -1.64
N ALA A 150 -16.19 -0.82 -0.76
CA ALA A 150 -16.03 -0.96 0.70
C ALA A 150 -16.07 -2.43 1.15
N VAL A 151 -16.98 -3.24 0.60
CA VAL A 151 -17.08 -4.68 0.90
C VAL A 151 -15.82 -5.42 0.43
N VAL A 152 -15.38 -5.16 -0.80
CA VAL A 152 -14.18 -5.79 -1.39
C VAL A 152 -12.94 -5.44 -0.57
N LEU A 153 -12.79 -4.18 -0.17
CA LEU A 153 -11.65 -3.74 0.65
C LEU A 153 -11.63 -4.42 2.01
N ARG A 154 -12.78 -4.51 2.67
CA ARG A 154 -12.90 -5.20 3.96
C ARG A 154 -12.46 -6.66 3.86
N GLN A 155 -12.90 -7.36 2.82
CA GLN A 155 -12.55 -8.76 2.61
C GLN A 155 -11.06 -8.94 2.30
N ASN A 156 -10.50 -8.11 1.43
CA ASN A 156 -9.11 -8.23 1.00
C ASN A 156 -8.12 -7.81 2.09
N MET A 157 -8.46 -6.81 2.92
CA MET A 157 -7.68 -6.46 4.11
C MET A 157 -7.62 -7.60 5.12
N ARG A 158 -8.76 -8.25 5.41
CA ARG A 158 -8.78 -9.42 6.31
C ARG A 158 -7.91 -10.56 5.79
N LYS A 159 -8.00 -10.86 4.49
CA LYS A 159 -7.17 -11.89 3.86
C LYS A 159 -5.68 -11.54 3.95
N LYS A 160 -5.33 -10.27 3.72
CA LYS A 160 -3.94 -9.80 3.82
C LYS A 160 -3.41 -9.93 5.25
N LEU A 161 -4.15 -9.48 6.26
CA LEU A 161 -3.74 -9.60 7.66
C LEU A 161 -3.55 -11.05 8.10
N GLN A 162 -4.42 -11.96 7.64
CA GLN A 162 -4.26 -13.39 7.90
C GLN A 162 -3.02 -13.98 7.19
N LYS A 163 -2.71 -13.52 5.97
CA LYS A 163 -1.53 -13.95 5.22
C LYS A 163 -0.24 -13.46 5.88
N ASP A 164 -0.17 -12.17 6.18
CA ASP A 164 0.99 -11.54 6.83
C ASP A 164 1.23 -12.17 8.21
N GLY A 165 0.17 -12.49 8.97
CA GLY A 165 0.28 -13.19 10.25
C GLY A 165 0.72 -14.65 10.15
N LYS A 166 0.49 -15.33 9.01
CA LYS A 166 1.03 -16.68 8.76
C LYS A 166 2.51 -16.63 8.40
N GLU A 167 2.89 -15.72 7.50
CA GLU A 167 4.29 -15.50 7.09
C GLU A 167 5.16 -15.14 8.31
N LEU A 168 4.65 -14.26 9.20
CA LEU A 168 5.35 -13.90 10.44
C LEU A 168 5.52 -15.07 11.42
N LYS A 169 4.55 -16.00 11.47
CA LYS A 169 4.65 -17.21 12.31
C LYS A 169 5.64 -18.21 11.73
N GLU A 170 5.64 -18.41 10.42
CA GLU A 170 6.61 -19.27 9.72
C GLU A 170 8.03 -18.72 9.90
N GLU A 171 8.23 -17.41 9.75
CA GLU A 171 9.54 -16.77 9.96
C GLU A 171 10.04 -16.96 11.40
N LYS A 172 9.17 -16.77 12.40
CA LYS A 172 9.51 -17.01 13.81
C LYS A 172 9.86 -18.48 14.11
N GLU A 173 9.15 -19.43 13.52
CA GLU A 173 9.48 -20.86 13.66
C GLU A 173 10.82 -21.22 12.98
N ILE A 174 11.14 -20.63 11.82
CA ILE A 174 12.45 -20.79 11.18
C ILE A 174 13.58 -20.25 12.08
N LEU A 175 13.40 -19.07 12.67
CA LEU A 175 14.36 -18.48 13.61
C LEU A 175 14.54 -19.34 14.88
N LYS A 176 13.44 -19.87 15.43
CA LYS A 176 13.47 -20.75 16.61
C LYS A 176 14.19 -22.07 16.32
N ASN A 177 13.97 -22.66 15.15
CA ASN A 177 14.66 -23.88 14.72
C ASN A 177 16.15 -23.65 14.45
N LYS A 178 16.54 -22.47 13.93
CA LYS A 178 17.95 -22.07 13.82
C LYS A 178 18.62 -21.83 15.18
N ALA A 179 17.91 -21.25 16.14
CA ALA A 179 18.43 -21.06 17.50
C ALA A 179 18.68 -22.41 18.21
N LYS A 180 17.81 -23.40 18.01
CA LYS A 180 17.99 -24.77 18.53
C LYS A 180 19.14 -25.55 17.87
N GLN A 181 19.62 -25.13 16.70
CA GLN A 181 20.77 -25.76 16.02
C GLN A 181 22.13 -25.19 16.40
N LYS A 182 22.23 -24.30 17.41
CA LYS A 182 23.51 -23.74 17.84
C LYS A 182 24.35 -24.73 18.67
N GLY A 183 24.97 -25.67 17.98
CA GLY A 183 26.32 -26.08 18.28
C GLY A 183 27.21 -25.71 17.10
N PHE A 184 28.12 -24.75 17.27
CA PHE A 184 29.08 -24.41 16.21
C PHE A 184 30.40 -25.16 16.48
N ARG A 185 31.05 -25.60 15.41
CA ARG A 185 32.35 -26.27 15.48
C ARG A 185 33.47 -25.23 15.40
N LEU A 186 34.34 -25.21 16.40
CA LEU A 186 35.59 -24.46 16.36
C LEU A 186 36.73 -25.48 16.42
N PHE A 187 37.59 -25.50 15.39
CA PHE A 187 38.67 -26.49 15.25
C PHE A 187 38.23 -27.97 15.39
N GLY A 188 37.08 -28.33 14.81
CA GLY A 188 36.58 -29.70 14.83
C GLY A 188 35.93 -30.15 16.14
N VAL A 189 35.90 -29.30 17.18
CA VAL A 189 35.22 -29.57 18.45
C VAL A 189 33.83 -28.93 18.44
N GLN A 190 32.80 -29.71 18.78
CA GLN A 190 31.41 -29.26 18.81
C GLN A 190 31.09 -28.65 20.18
N ILE A 191 30.80 -27.35 20.22
CA ILE A 191 30.45 -26.63 21.44
C ILE A 191 28.93 -26.50 21.49
N ASN A 192 28.28 -27.14 22.46
CA ASN A 192 26.84 -26.99 22.70
C ASN A 192 26.60 -25.93 23.78
N GLU A 193 25.54 -25.14 23.62
CA GLU A 193 25.11 -24.14 24.61
C GLU A 193 24.69 -24.85 25.91
N VAL A 194 25.40 -24.59 27.01
CA VAL A 194 25.06 -25.13 28.34
C VAL A 194 23.99 -24.22 28.95
N GLU A 195 22.80 -24.77 29.15
CA GLU A 195 21.71 -24.07 29.83
C GLU A 195 22.11 -23.81 31.30
N LEU A 196 22.34 -22.55 31.65
CA LEU A 196 22.62 -22.13 33.03
C LEU A 196 21.36 -22.34 33.88
N GLN A 197 21.27 -23.51 34.51
CA GLN A 197 20.31 -23.75 35.60
C GLN A 197 20.81 -22.96 36.82
N LEU A 198 20.21 -21.79 37.08
CA LEU A 198 20.36 -21.09 38.35
C LEU A 198 19.58 -21.87 39.43
N GLN A 199 20.29 -22.62 40.27
CA GLN A 199 19.70 -23.15 41.50
C GLN A 199 19.60 -22.04 42.57
N PRO A 200 18.44 -21.86 43.21
CA PRO A 200 18.30 -20.92 44.32
C PRO A 200 19.02 -21.46 45.57
N CYS A 201 19.85 -20.61 46.17
CA CYS A 201 20.60 -20.89 47.39
C CYS A 201 19.64 -20.94 48.59
N SER A 202 19.46 -22.11 49.19
CA SER A 202 18.75 -22.28 50.47
C SER A 202 19.68 -21.87 51.62
N GLN A 203 19.33 -20.79 52.31
CA GLN A 203 19.94 -20.42 53.58
C GLN A 203 19.35 -21.30 54.69
N THR A 204 20.20 -22.08 55.36
CA THR A 204 19.94 -22.61 56.70
C THR A 204 21.13 -22.26 57.57
N GLY A 205 21.03 -21.15 58.31
CA GLY A 205 21.87 -20.89 59.48
C GLY A 205 21.20 -21.52 60.69
N THR A 206 21.82 -22.53 61.26
CA THR A 206 21.51 -23.03 62.61
C THR A 206 22.17 -22.13 63.65
N GLU A 207 21.46 -22.00 64.78
CA GLU A 207 21.79 -21.30 66.02
C GLU A 207 23.19 -21.60 66.58
#